data_AF-A0A291LIR7-F1
#
_entry.id   AF-A0A291LIR7-F1
#
_cell.length_a   1.000
_cell.length_b   1.000
_cell.length_c   1.000
_cell.angle_alpha   90.00
_cell.angle_beta   90.00
_cell.angle_gamma   90.00
#
_symmetry.space_group_name_H-M   'P 1'
#
loop_
_entity.id
_entity.type
_entity.pdbx_description
1 polymer ?
#
loop_
_entity_poly.entity_id
_entity_poly.type
_entity_poly.pdbx_seq_one_letter_code
_entity_poly.pdbx_strand_id
1 'polypeptide(L)'
;MLSLTLCITAEGKENKDKVGIYRWVNLINGKTYVGSSGNLSDRFRQYFNIEYLERKVKKDNSKIYNSILKYGYSKFRLEILEYCELDILNEREQYYLDTLNPEYNILKFARSFRGFKHSEASIELMKNKYELWDKYVSPETRKKQVITQLKGESTIVINIVTEEEQNFISGREAAKFIGVQQSTISKYIRKDNFYLGRGFLVYKSFTALDEITKSEAYKEAIYKLDNPEGKKYTHSESAKEGIRKANLGKKLSVEVKQKLSLNSKTAKAVLLINNETKEILEFTSVLAASKSLGISNSHLDRCLKSNKPCKGYTIVLK
;
A
#
# COMPACT_ATOMS: atom_id res chain seq x y z
N MET A 1 36.24 -32.25 -27.81
CA MET A 1 37.15 -31.39 -27.00
C MET A 1 36.59 -29.99 -26.75
N LEU A 2 35.96 -29.30 -27.70
CA LEU A 2 35.39 -27.95 -27.50
C LEU A 2 34.34 -27.82 -26.37
N SER A 3 33.57 -28.86 -26.05
CA SER A 3 32.58 -28.83 -24.96
C SER A 3 33.19 -28.90 -23.56
N LEU A 4 34.42 -29.42 -23.41
CA LEU A 4 35.10 -29.47 -22.11
C LEU A 4 35.79 -28.14 -21.80
N THR A 5 36.28 -27.44 -22.83
CA THR A 5 37.00 -26.17 -22.69
C THR A 5 36.10 -25.04 -22.19
N LEU A 6 34.80 -25.01 -22.55
CA LEU A 6 33.83 -24.05 -21.99
C LEU A 6 33.40 -24.38 -20.54
N CYS A 7 33.48 -25.65 -20.12
CA CYS A 7 33.20 -26.01 -18.72
C CYS A 7 34.32 -25.55 -17.78
N ILE A 8 35.58 -25.56 -18.24
CA ILE A 8 36.74 -25.17 -17.43
C ILE A 8 36.76 -23.66 -17.17
N THR A 9 36.22 -22.82 -18.07
CA THR A 9 36.13 -21.36 -17.84
C THR A 9 35.07 -20.99 -16.78
N ALA A 10 34.05 -21.82 -16.55
CA ALA A 10 33.06 -21.57 -15.51
C ALA A 10 33.54 -22.00 -14.10
N GLU A 11 34.32 -23.09 -14.01
CA GLU A 11 34.92 -23.57 -12.75
C GLU A 11 36.16 -22.76 -12.30
N GLY A 12 36.69 -21.89 -13.17
CA GLY A 12 37.94 -21.17 -12.93
C GLY A 12 37.90 -20.19 -11.77
N LYS A 13 39.10 -19.90 -11.21
CA LYS A 13 39.36 -18.82 -10.22
C LYS A 13 38.74 -17.46 -10.61
N GLU A 14 38.44 -17.27 -11.89
CA GLU A 14 37.88 -16.05 -12.48
C GLU A 14 36.48 -15.69 -11.95
N ASN A 15 35.69 -16.67 -11.52
CA ASN A 15 34.36 -16.45 -10.93
C ASN A 15 34.36 -16.33 -9.40
N LYS A 16 35.56 -16.28 -8.79
CA LYS A 16 35.69 -16.11 -7.35
C LYS A 16 35.18 -14.73 -6.94
N ASP A 17 34.32 -14.70 -5.92
CA ASP A 17 33.71 -13.48 -5.37
C ASP A 17 32.91 -12.66 -6.39
N LYS A 18 32.52 -13.29 -7.51
CA LYS A 18 31.65 -12.68 -8.52
C LYS A 18 30.19 -12.98 -8.21
N VAL A 19 29.40 -11.93 -8.22
CA VAL A 19 27.94 -11.96 -8.13
C VAL A 19 27.38 -11.97 -9.55
N GLY A 20 26.36 -12.77 -9.82
CA GLY A 20 25.76 -12.77 -11.16
C GLY A 20 24.66 -13.77 -11.42
N ILE A 21 24.16 -13.71 -12.65
CA ILE A 21 23.13 -14.57 -13.22
C ILE A 21 23.78 -15.55 -14.20
N TYR A 22 23.37 -16.81 -14.11
CA TYR A 22 23.87 -17.88 -14.96
C TYR A 22 22.72 -18.72 -15.52
N ARG A 23 23.02 -19.44 -16.60
CA ARG A 23 22.08 -20.32 -17.30
C ARG A 23 22.69 -21.68 -17.56
N TRP A 24 21.95 -22.73 -17.22
CA TRP A 24 22.20 -24.07 -17.71
C TRP A 24 21.31 -24.33 -18.93
N VAL A 25 21.89 -24.85 -20.01
CA VAL A 25 21.19 -25.22 -21.25
C VAL A 25 21.38 -26.71 -21.50
N ASN A 26 20.30 -27.47 -21.59
CA ASN A 26 20.33 -28.87 -21.99
C ASN A 26 20.45 -28.96 -23.51
N LEU A 27 21.57 -29.49 -23.99
CA LEU A 27 21.90 -29.57 -25.41
C LEU A 27 21.08 -30.63 -26.17
N ILE A 28 20.39 -31.53 -25.47
CA ILE A 28 19.54 -32.57 -26.09
C ILE A 28 18.17 -32.00 -26.48
N ASN A 29 17.56 -31.21 -25.59
CA ASN A 29 16.16 -30.79 -25.74
C ASN A 29 15.96 -29.26 -25.71
N GLY A 30 17.04 -28.48 -25.60
CA GLY A 30 17.01 -27.02 -25.57
C GLY A 30 16.52 -26.40 -24.26
N LYS A 31 16.04 -27.21 -23.30
CA LYS A 31 15.45 -26.70 -22.06
C LYS A 31 16.50 -26.02 -21.19
N THR A 32 16.09 -24.97 -20.49
CA THR A 32 17.01 -24.13 -19.73
C THR A 32 16.63 -23.99 -18.26
N TYR A 33 17.63 -23.62 -17.45
CA TYR A 33 17.49 -23.20 -16.06
C TYR A 33 18.24 -21.88 -15.88
N VAL A 34 17.61 -20.90 -15.24
CA VAL A 34 18.25 -19.65 -14.83
C VAL A 34 18.40 -19.64 -13.32
N GLY A 35 19.56 -19.21 -12.83
CA GLY A 35 19.78 -19.00 -11.40
C GLY A 35 20.70 -17.81 -11.15
N SER A 36 20.73 -17.38 -9.90
CA SER A 36 21.56 -16.28 -9.41
C SER A 36 22.47 -16.75 -8.27
N SER A 37 23.59 -16.08 -8.05
CA SER A 37 24.41 -16.27 -6.85
C SER A 37 25.16 -15.02 -6.45
N GLY A 38 25.29 -14.79 -5.15
CA GLY A 38 26.22 -13.81 -4.59
C GLY A 38 27.69 -14.24 -4.66
N ASN A 39 27.94 -15.52 -4.94
CA ASN A 39 29.27 -16.05 -5.25
C ASN A 39 29.12 -17.18 -6.27
N LEU A 40 29.47 -16.91 -7.51
CA LEU A 40 29.32 -17.85 -8.63
C LEU A 40 30.25 -19.05 -8.48
N SER A 41 31.49 -18.86 -8.02
CA SER A 41 32.43 -19.96 -7.78
C SER A 41 31.88 -21.00 -6.79
N ASP A 42 31.34 -20.54 -5.66
CA ASP A 42 30.70 -21.42 -4.68
C ASP A 42 29.49 -22.15 -5.24
N ARG A 43 28.69 -21.44 -6.04
CA ARG A 43 27.51 -22.00 -6.67
C ARG A 43 27.88 -23.10 -7.67
N PHE A 44 28.89 -22.89 -8.50
CA PHE A 44 29.31 -23.87 -9.49
C PHE A 44 29.98 -25.08 -8.85
N ARG A 45 30.78 -24.89 -7.80
CA ARG A 45 31.31 -26.01 -7.01
C ARG A 45 30.22 -26.93 -6.48
N GLN A 46 29.05 -26.38 -6.12
CA GLN A 46 27.89 -27.20 -5.73
C GLN A 46 27.29 -27.96 -6.91
N TYR A 47 27.20 -27.34 -8.10
CA TYR A 47 26.69 -28.02 -9.29
C TYR A 47 27.55 -29.20 -9.70
N PHE A 48 28.87 -29.11 -9.57
CA PHE A 48 29.79 -30.17 -9.96
C PHE A 48 30.05 -31.22 -8.86
N ASN A 49 29.45 -31.04 -7.68
CA ASN A 49 29.47 -32.04 -6.62
C ASN A 49 28.24 -32.97 -6.75
N ILE A 50 28.46 -34.19 -7.24
CA ILE A 50 27.39 -35.18 -7.45
C ILE A 50 26.63 -35.51 -6.16
N GLU A 51 27.34 -35.73 -5.05
CA GLU A 51 26.72 -36.04 -3.76
C GLU A 51 25.81 -34.89 -3.28
N TYR A 52 26.24 -33.65 -3.49
CA TYR A 52 25.42 -32.48 -3.22
C TYR A 52 24.13 -32.49 -4.04
N LEU A 53 24.22 -32.78 -5.36
CA LEU A 53 23.05 -32.87 -6.24
C LEU A 53 22.08 -33.96 -5.78
N GLU A 54 22.58 -35.16 -5.52
CA GLU A 54 21.76 -36.32 -5.10
C GLU A 54 21.01 -36.04 -3.79
N ARG A 55 21.70 -35.49 -2.79
CA ARG A 55 21.09 -35.09 -1.52
C ARG A 55 20.01 -34.03 -1.73
N LYS A 56 20.26 -33.06 -2.61
CA LYS A 56 19.32 -31.97 -2.89
C LYS A 56 18.10 -32.44 -3.68
N VAL A 57 18.25 -33.36 -4.62
CA VAL A 57 17.13 -33.97 -5.33
C VAL A 57 16.19 -34.68 -4.36
N LYS A 58 16.72 -35.49 -3.43
CA LYS A 58 15.91 -36.21 -2.44
C LYS A 58 15.09 -35.28 -1.54
N LYS A 59 15.66 -34.12 -1.19
CA LYS A 59 15.02 -33.16 -0.28
C LYS A 59 14.07 -32.18 -0.99
N ASP A 60 14.53 -31.60 -2.08
CA ASP A 60 13.93 -30.41 -2.69
C ASP A 60 13.33 -30.72 -4.09
N ASN A 61 13.53 -31.92 -4.62
CA ASN A 61 13.11 -32.36 -5.97
C ASN A 61 13.48 -31.38 -7.10
N SER A 62 14.70 -30.84 -7.03
CA SER A 62 15.20 -29.85 -7.99
C SER A 62 15.25 -30.40 -9.42
N LYS A 63 14.48 -29.80 -10.34
CA LYS A 63 14.40 -30.22 -11.75
C LYS A 63 15.73 -30.15 -12.47
N ILE A 64 16.52 -29.08 -12.29
CA ILE A 64 17.82 -28.93 -12.94
C ILE A 64 18.81 -29.98 -12.44
N TYR A 65 18.86 -30.25 -11.13
CA TYR A 65 19.77 -31.27 -10.58
C TYR A 65 19.39 -32.67 -11.05
N ASN A 66 18.10 -33.01 -11.02
CA ASN A 66 17.58 -34.25 -11.60
C ASN A 66 17.99 -34.42 -13.07
N SER A 67 17.88 -33.35 -13.86
CA SER A 67 18.23 -33.41 -15.28
C SER A 67 19.73 -33.55 -15.52
N ILE A 68 20.57 -32.87 -14.73
CA ILE A 68 22.04 -33.02 -14.81
C ILE A 68 22.44 -34.45 -14.46
N LEU A 69 21.90 -35.02 -13.37
CA LEU A 69 22.19 -36.40 -12.97
C LEU A 69 21.71 -37.42 -14.02
N LYS A 70 20.56 -37.17 -14.66
CA LYS A 70 19.99 -38.07 -15.68
C LYS A 70 20.77 -38.08 -17.00
N TYR A 71 21.18 -36.92 -17.51
CA TYR A 71 21.78 -36.80 -18.84
C TYR A 71 23.31 -36.63 -18.82
N GLY A 72 23.88 -36.29 -17.66
CA GLY A 72 25.31 -36.00 -17.47
C GLY A 72 25.72 -34.61 -17.97
N TYR A 73 26.84 -34.09 -17.44
CA TYR A 73 27.32 -32.74 -17.74
C TYR A 73 27.68 -32.51 -19.21
N SER A 74 28.11 -33.55 -19.95
CA SER A 74 28.46 -33.43 -21.37
C SER A 74 27.28 -33.06 -22.28
N LYS A 75 26.06 -33.13 -21.75
CA LYS A 75 24.80 -32.75 -22.41
C LYS A 75 24.28 -31.41 -21.95
N PHE A 76 25.08 -30.68 -21.18
CA PHE A 76 24.75 -29.37 -20.66
C PHE A 76 25.84 -28.36 -21.01
N ARG A 77 25.40 -27.11 -21.16
CA ARG A 77 26.28 -25.95 -21.23
C ARG A 77 25.91 -24.99 -20.09
N LEU A 78 26.92 -24.51 -19.38
CA LEU A 78 26.78 -23.47 -18.37
C LEU A 78 27.26 -22.14 -18.96
N GLU A 79 26.44 -21.11 -18.84
CA GLU A 79 26.69 -19.77 -19.38
C GLU A 79 26.54 -18.75 -18.26
N ILE A 80 27.40 -17.74 -18.21
CA ILE A 80 27.15 -16.53 -17.44
C ILE A 80 26.32 -15.60 -18.31
N LEU A 81 25.16 -15.18 -17.83
CA LEU A 81 24.31 -14.23 -18.53
C LEU A 81 24.70 -12.79 -18.18
N GLU A 82 25.01 -12.54 -16.92
CA GLU A 82 25.32 -11.20 -16.42
C GLU A 82 26.10 -11.26 -15.10
N TYR A 83 27.13 -10.42 -14.97
CA TYR A 83 27.69 -10.05 -13.67
C TYR A 83 26.99 -8.79 -13.18
N CYS A 84 26.55 -8.79 -11.92
CA CYS A 84 25.78 -7.68 -11.35
C CYS A 84 26.13 -7.50 -9.87
N GLU A 85 25.67 -6.40 -9.28
CA GLU A 85 25.81 -6.14 -7.84
C GLU A 85 24.80 -6.97 -7.03
N LEU A 86 25.12 -7.20 -5.74
CA LEU A 86 24.31 -8.07 -4.87
C LEU A 86 22.91 -7.51 -4.58
N ASP A 87 22.77 -6.18 -4.55
CA ASP A 87 21.53 -5.46 -4.29
C ASP A 87 20.49 -5.64 -5.41
N ILE A 88 20.94 -5.69 -6.66
CA ILE A 88 20.08 -5.87 -7.84
C ILE A 88 19.93 -7.33 -8.28
N LEU A 89 20.60 -8.28 -7.62
CA LEU A 89 20.66 -9.69 -8.03
C LEU A 89 19.28 -10.33 -8.26
N ASN A 90 18.32 -10.06 -7.36
CA ASN A 90 16.97 -10.61 -7.48
C ASN A 90 16.19 -9.99 -8.65
N GLU A 91 16.40 -8.71 -8.93
CA GLU A 91 15.78 -8.01 -10.05
C GLU A 91 16.31 -8.57 -11.39
N ARG A 92 17.62 -8.77 -11.48
CA ARG A 92 18.25 -9.34 -12.68
C ARG A 92 17.85 -10.80 -12.89
N GLU A 93 17.74 -11.60 -11.82
CA GLU A 93 17.20 -12.96 -11.92
C GLU A 93 15.77 -12.94 -12.48
N GLN A 94 14.90 -12.06 -11.96
CA GLN A 94 13.53 -11.93 -12.44
C GLN A 94 13.48 -11.54 -13.93
N TYR A 95 14.30 -10.57 -14.35
CA TYR A 95 14.40 -10.15 -15.75
C TYR A 95 14.67 -11.33 -16.70
N TYR A 96 15.63 -12.20 -16.36
CA TYR A 96 15.93 -13.37 -17.18
C TYR A 96 14.89 -14.49 -17.09
N LEU A 97 14.24 -14.67 -15.94
CA LEU A 97 13.10 -15.60 -15.82
C LEU A 97 11.95 -15.19 -16.74
N ASP A 98 11.61 -13.90 -16.76
CA ASP A 98 10.52 -13.37 -17.57
C ASP A 98 10.88 -13.38 -19.06
N THR A 99 12.13 -13.06 -19.40
CA THR A 99 12.61 -13.00 -20.78
C THR A 99 12.77 -14.38 -21.41
N LEU A 100 13.31 -15.35 -20.67
CA LEU A 100 13.69 -16.67 -21.21
C LEU A 100 12.65 -17.76 -20.93
N ASN A 101 11.77 -17.58 -19.94
CA ASN A 101 10.79 -18.55 -19.48
C ASN A 101 11.34 -20.00 -19.34
N PRO A 102 12.39 -20.19 -18.51
CA PRO A 102 13.13 -21.46 -18.44
C PRO A 102 12.31 -22.61 -17.84
N GLU A 103 12.34 -23.78 -18.47
CA GLU A 103 11.46 -24.92 -18.14
C GLU A 103 11.85 -25.69 -16.88
N TYR A 104 13.13 -25.61 -16.50
CA TYR A 104 13.62 -26.22 -15.28
C TYR A 104 13.38 -25.36 -14.04
N ASN A 105 13.03 -24.07 -14.18
CA ASN A 105 12.62 -23.25 -13.05
C ASN A 105 11.19 -23.60 -12.63
N ILE A 106 11.01 -23.91 -11.35
CA ILE A 106 9.69 -24.24 -10.79
C ILE A 106 8.96 -22.96 -10.36
N LEU A 107 9.70 -22.03 -9.77
CA LEU A 107 9.19 -20.76 -9.31
C LEU A 107 9.20 -19.76 -10.46
N LYS A 108 8.11 -19.00 -10.58
CA LYS A 108 7.97 -17.91 -11.56
C LYS A 108 8.59 -16.61 -11.09
N PHE A 109 8.65 -16.41 -9.77
CA PHE A 109 9.25 -15.25 -9.17
C PHE A 109 10.58 -15.60 -8.53
N ALA A 110 11.60 -14.78 -8.77
CA ALA A 110 12.94 -14.94 -8.22
C ALA A 110 12.86 -15.11 -6.70
N ARG A 111 13.40 -16.23 -6.21
CA ARG A 111 13.48 -16.59 -4.79
C ARG A 111 12.17 -16.53 -3.99
N SER A 112 11.01 -16.60 -4.66
CA SER A 112 9.71 -16.44 -4.00
C SER A 112 8.72 -17.54 -4.41
N PHE A 113 8.04 -18.11 -3.41
CA PHE A 113 6.91 -19.03 -3.63
C PHE A 113 5.62 -18.30 -4.02
N ARG A 114 5.65 -16.98 -4.23
CA ARG A 114 4.47 -16.24 -4.66
C ARG A 114 3.90 -16.84 -5.94
N GLY A 115 2.60 -17.13 -5.94
CA GLY A 115 1.92 -17.76 -7.08
C GLY A 115 2.25 -19.24 -7.31
N PHE A 116 3.15 -19.84 -6.53
CA PHE A 116 3.35 -21.29 -6.53
C PHE A 116 2.18 -21.98 -5.83
N LYS A 117 1.62 -23.00 -6.48
CA LYS A 117 0.54 -23.81 -5.92
C LYS A 117 1.09 -25.18 -5.56
N HIS A 118 0.90 -25.58 -4.31
CA HIS A 118 1.19 -26.94 -3.87
C HIS A 118 0.21 -27.93 -4.50
N SER A 119 0.65 -29.17 -4.71
CA SER A 119 -0.25 -30.26 -5.11
C SER A 119 -1.25 -30.56 -3.99
N GLU A 120 -2.41 -31.11 -4.36
CA GLU A 120 -3.45 -31.53 -3.40
C GLU A 120 -2.89 -32.48 -2.34
N ALA A 121 -2.11 -33.48 -2.76
CA ALA A 121 -1.43 -34.40 -1.84
C ALA A 121 -0.47 -33.68 -0.87
N SER A 122 0.25 -32.66 -1.32
CA SER A 122 1.13 -31.87 -0.43
C SER A 122 0.31 -31.04 0.56
N ILE A 123 -0.82 -30.48 0.12
CA ILE A 123 -1.75 -29.73 0.97
C ILE A 123 -2.33 -30.64 2.05
N GLU A 124 -2.72 -31.85 1.69
CA GLU A 124 -3.26 -32.84 2.62
C GLU A 124 -2.21 -33.31 3.65
N LEU A 125 -0.99 -33.61 3.22
CA LEU A 125 0.11 -33.94 4.14
C LEU A 125 0.38 -32.80 5.14
N MET A 126 0.34 -31.54 4.66
CA MET A 126 0.48 -30.39 5.54
C MET A 126 -0.67 -30.30 6.54
N LYS A 127 -1.92 -30.49 6.11
CA LYS A 127 -3.10 -30.51 7.00
C LYS A 127 -3.00 -31.60 8.07
N ASN A 128 -2.69 -32.83 7.68
CA ASN A 128 -2.56 -33.96 8.61
C ASN A 128 -1.46 -33.72 9.65
N LYS A 129 -0.35 -33.08 9.26
CA LYS A 129 0.70 -32.69 10.20
C LYS A 129 0.20 -31.66 11.23
N TYR A 130 -0.63 -30.70 10.81
CA TYR A 130 -1.25 -29.74 11.74
C TYR A 130 -2.26 -30.42 12.67
N GLU A 131 -3.07 -31.35 12.18
CA GLU A 131 -4.04 -32.11 13.00
C GLU A 131 -3.34 -32.98 14.04
N LEU A 132 -2.23 -33.63 13.66
CA LEU A 132 -1.37 -34.34 14.60
C LEU A 132 -0.80 -33.40 15.66
N TRP A 133 -0.27 -32.24 15.26
CA TRP A 133 0.24 -31.25 16.21
C TRP A 133 -0.83 -30.76 17.18
N ASP A 134 -2.05 -30.59 16.68
CA ASP A 134 -3.20 -30.19 17.48
C ASP A 134 -3.59 -31.25 18.54
N LYS A 135 -3.37 -32.53 18.25
CA LYS A 135 -3.60 -33.64 19.18
C LYS A 135 -2.58 -33.68 20.34
N TYR A 136 -1.35 -33.20 20.12
CA TYR A 136 -0.27 -33.28 21.12
C TYR A 136 -0.07 -32.00 21.94
N VAL A 137 -0.60 -30.86 21.49
CA VAL A 137 -0.48 -29.58 22.21
C VAL A 137 -1.79 -29.25 22.92
N SER A 138 -1.77 -29.32 24.26
CA SER A 138 -2.94 -28.99 25.09
C SER A 138 -3.41 -27.55 24.85
N PRO A 139 -4.71 -27.25 24.99
CA PRO A 139 -5.23 -25.89 24.86
C PRO A 139 -4.52 -24.88 25.78
N GLU A 140 -4.09 -25.30 26.98
CA GLU A 140 -3.33 -24.44 27.89
C GLU A 140 -1.94 -24.08 27.34
N THR A 141 -1.25 -25.04 26.73
CA THR A 141 0.07 -24.82 26.13
C THR A 141 -0.02 -23.85 24.95
N ARG A 142 -1.08 -23.95 24.15
CA ARG A 142 -1.35 -22.99 23.07
C ARG A 142 -1.60 -21.58 23.61
N LYS A 143 -2.44 -21.45 24.65
CA LYS A 143 -2.69 -20.17 25.31
C LYS A 143 -1.40 -19.56 25.85
N LYS A 144 -0.55 -20.34 26.53
CA LYS A 144 0.76 -19.88 27.04
C LYS A 144 1.67 -19.38 25.91
N GLN A 145 1.79 -20.13 24.82
CA GLN A 145 2.60 -19.72 23.66
C GLN A 145 2.10 -18.43 23.03
N VAL A 146 0.77 -18.30 22.84
CA VAL A 146 0.16 -17.08 22.29
C VAL A 146 0.40 -15.89 23.23
N ILE A 147 0.21 -16.06 24.54
CA ILE A 147 0.48 -15.00 25.55
C ILE A 147 1.95 -14.56 25.50
N THR A 148 2.89 -15.51 25.43
CA THR A 148 4.33 -15.21 25.31
C THR A 148 4.66 -14.48 24.01
N GLN A 149 4.12 -14.92 22.87
CA GLN A 149 4.34 -14.26 21.58
C GLN A 149 3.78 -12.84 21.54
N LEU A 150 2.63 -12.62 22.18
CA LEU A 150 2.01 -11.31 22.31
C LEU A 150 2.63 -10.49 23.45
N LYS A 151 3.66 -10.98 24.14
CA LYS A 151 4.32 -10.29 25.28
C LYS A 151 3.32 -9.84 26.37
N GLY A 152 2.23 -10.59 26.55
CA GLY A 152 1.16 -10.23 27.49
C GLY A 152 0.16 -9.19 26.98
N GLU A 153 0.23 -8.76 25.72
CA GLU A 153 -0.78 -7.90 25.11
C GLU A 153 -2.11 -8.65 24.94
N SER A 154 -3.17 -8.12 25.55
CA SER A 154 -4.54 -8.59 25.37
C SER A 154 -5.34 -7.59 24.51
N THR A 155 -6.52 -8.02 24.08
CA THR A 155 -7.48 -7.19 23.35
C THR A 155 -8.71 -6.99 24.22
N ILE A 156 -9.01 -5.74 24.52
CA ILE A 156 -10.14 -5.35 25.36
C ILE A 156 -11.34 -5.07 24.45
N VAL A 157 -12.50 -5.57 24.82
CA VAL A 157 -13.77 -5.35 24.14
C VAL A 157 -14.76 -4.79 25.16
N ILE A 158 -15.29 -3.60 24.90
CA ILE A 158 -16.32 -2.95 25.71
C ILE A 158 -17.61 -2.90 24.90
N ASN A 159 -18.71 -3.37 25.49
CA ASN A 159 -20.04 -3.15 24.95
C ASN A 159 -20.45 -1.69 25.23
N ILE A 160 -20.78 -0.94 24.18
CA ILE A 160 -21.06 0.50 24.33
C ILE A 160 -22.40 0.80 25.03
N VAL A 161 -23.30 -0.19 25.11
CA VAL A 161 -24.62 -0.04 25.72
C VAL A 161 -24.62 -0.54 27.16
N THR A 162 -24.05 -1.72 27.40
CA THR A 162 -24.03 -2.33 28.74
C THR A 162 -22.82 -1.94 29.57
N GLU A 163 -21.83 -1.28 28.95
CA GLU A 163 -20.52 -0.95 29.54
C GLU A 163 -19.72 -2.17 30.03
N GLU A 164 -20.15 -3.38 29.67
CA GLU A 164 -19.47 -4.61 30.04
C GLU A 164 -18.14 -4.72 29.31
N GLU A 165 -17.07 -4.92 30.07
CA GLU A 165 -15.72 -5.14 29.57
C GLU A 165 -15.37 -6.63 29.54
N GLN A 166 -14.79 -7.08 28.43
CA GLN A 166 -14.25 -8.42 28.27
C GLN A 166 -12.82 -8.40 27.73
N ASN A 167 -11.98 -9.24 28.32
CA ASN A 167 -10.56 -9.36 27.98
C ASN A 167 -10.29 -10.61 27.16
N PHE A 168 -9.75 -10.44 25.97
CA PHE A 168 -9.42 -11.54 25.05
C PHE A 168 -7.91 -11.67 24.89
N ILE A 169 -7.43 -12.91 24.81
CA ILE A 169 -5.99 -13.18 24.64
C ILE A 169 -5.49 -12.64 23.30
N SER A 170 -6.34 -12.65 22.27
CA SER A 170 -5.96 -12.16 20.95
C SER A 170 -7.08 -11.39 20.26
N GLY A 171 -6.68 -10.52 19.33
CA GLY A 171 -7.64 -9.82 18.48
C GLY A 171 -8.47 -10.75 17.60
N ARG A 172 -8.04 -12.01 17.38
CA ARG A 172 -8.81 -13.01 16.63
C ARG A 172 -9.99 -13.55 17.45
N GLU A 173 -9.79 -13.77 18.74
CA GLU A 173 -10.87 -14.19 19.65
C GLU A 173 -11.87 -13.05 19.83
N ALA A 174 -11.38 -11.82 20.08
CA ALA A 174 -12.22 -10.62 20.13
C ALA A 174 -13.04 -10.44 18.84
N ALA A 175 -12.40 -10.61 17.68
CA ALA A 175 -13.07 -10.52 16.37
C ALA A 175 -14.18 -11.56 16.20
N LYS A 176 -13.92 -12.81 16.64
CA LYS A 176 -14.92 -13.88 16.61
C LYS A 176 -16.10 -13.57 17.54
N PHE A 177 -15.83 -13.04 18.73
CA PHE A 177 -16.86 -12.67 19.70
C PHE A 177 -17.80 -11.60 19.16
N ILE A 178 -17.27 -10.54 18.54
CA ILE A 178 -18.10 -9.45 17.97
C ILE A 178 -18.62 -9.71 16.55
N GLY A 179 -18.29 -10.86 15.94
CA GLY A 179 -18.72 -11.24 14.59
C GLY A 179 -18.11 -10.41 13.46
N VAL A 180 -16.84 -9.98 13.59
CA VAL A 180 -16.13 -9.16 12.60
C VAL A 180 -14.86 -9.87 12.13
N GLN A 181 -14.38 -9.58 10.91
CA GLN A 181 -13.08 -10.09 10.48
C GLN A 181 -11.93 -9.42 11.25
N GLN A 182 -10.97 -10.22 11.72
CA GLN A 182 -9.81 -9.74 12.50
C GLN A 182 -8.95 -8.71 11.73
N SER A 183 -8.89 -8.83 10.39
CA SER A 183 -8.20 -7.88 9.51
C SER A 183 -8.81 -6.48 9.58
N THR A 184 -10.14 -6.39 9.69
CA THR A 184 -10.88 -5.14 9.87
C THR A 184 -10.47 -4.48 11.18
N ILE A 185 -10.58 -5.20 12.30
CA ILE A 185 -10.20 -4.67 13.63
C ILE A 185 -8.74 -4.19 13.61
N SER A 186 -7.84 -5.00 13.05
CA SER A 186 -6.41 -4.67 12.96
C SER A 186 -6.14 -3.42 12.14
N LYS A 187 -6.91 -3.20 11.06
CA LYS A 187 -6.80 -1.99 10.24
C LYS A 187 -7.14 -0.74 11.06
N TYR A 188 -8.23 -0.78 11.82
CA TYR A 188 -8.66 0.36 12.63
C TYR A 188 -7.75 0.58 13.84
N ILE A 189 -7.37 -0.48 14.57
CA ILE A 189 -6.41 -0.36 15.67
C ILE A 189 -5.09 0.25 15.20
N ARG A 190 -4.56 -0.12 14.02
CA ARG A 190 -3.32 0.50 13.51
C ARG A 190 -3.46 1.97 13.13
N LYS A 191 -4.66 2.39 12.74
CA LYS A 191 -4.92 3.74 12.21
C LYS A 191 -5.33 4.70 13.33
N ASP A 192 -6.28 4.27 14.15
CA ASP A 192 -7.00 5.10 15.11
C ASP A 192 -6.81 4.59 16.56
N ASN A 193 -5.99 3.56 16.81
CA ASN A 193 -5.77 2.88 18.11
C ASN A 193 -6.97 2.11 18.68
N PHE A 194 -8.16 2.28 18.11
CA PHE A 194 -9.36 1.52 18.47
C PHE A 194 -10.15 1.09 17.22
N TYR A 195 -11.06 0.14 17.42
CA TYR A 195 -12.14 -0.19 16.50
C TYR A 195 -13.46 0.09 17.20
N LEU A 196 -14.37 0.82 16.54
CA LEU A 196 -15.72 1.05 17.03
C LEU A 196 -16.72 0.62 15.96
N GLY A 197 -17.56 -0.34 16.29
CA GLY A 197 -18.57 -0.85 15.37
C GLY A 197 -19.28 -2.08 15.92
N ARG A 198 -20.45 -2.41 15.34
CA ARG A 198 -21.31 -3.51 15.82
C ARG A 198 -21.73 -3.40 17.29
N GLY A 199 -21.72 -2.19 17.87
CA GLY A 199 -22.03 -1.98 19.28
C GLY A 199 -20.84 -2.22 20.24
N PHE A 200 -19.62 -2.39 19.71
CA PHE A 200 -18.44 -2.67 20.53
C PHE A 200 -17.32 -1.67 20.26
N LEU A 201 -16.66 -1.25 21.33
CA LEU A 201 -15.36 -0.60 21.32
C LEU A 201 -14.28 -1.65 21.57
N VAL A 202 -13.27 -1.72 20.70
CA VAL A 202 -12.20 -2.71 20.80
C VAL A 202 -10.85 -2.01 20.69
N TYR A 203 -9.95 -2.29 21.63
CA TYR A 203 -8.63 -1.68 21.68
C TYR A 203 -7.60 -2.62 22.33
N LYS A 204 -6.33 -2.21 22.32
CA LYS A 204 -5.24 -2.99 22.93
C LYS A 204 -5.05 -2.61 24.39
N SER A 205 -4.68 -3.59 25.22
CA SER A 205 -4.56 -3.38 26.67
C SER A 205 -3.50 -2.35 27.09
N PHE A 206 -2.51 -2.06 26.25
CA PHE A 206 -1.53 -1.00 26.50
C PHE A 206 -2.03 0.40 26.09
N THR A 207 -3.15 0.51 25.38
CA THR A 207 -3.75 1.79 25.01
C THR A 207 -4.68 2.25 26.11
N ALA A 208 -4.49 3.46 26.62
CA ALA A 208 -5.32 4.00 27.67
C ALA A 208 -6.70 4.40 27.13
N LEU A 209 -7.77 3.96 27.79
CA LEU A 209 -9.15 4.23 27.35
C LEU A 209 -9.47 5.73 27.35
N ASP A 210 -8.87 6.49 28.27
CA ASP A 210 -9.06 7.94 28.36
C ASP A 210 -8.43 8.67 27.16
N GLU A 211 -7.29 8.20 26.65
CA GLU A 211 -6.68 8.70 25.40
C GLU A 211 -7.59 8.45 24.20
N ILE A 212 -8.19 7.26 24.12
CA ILE A 212 -9.12 6.88 23.05
C ILE A 212 -10.35 7.79 23.08
N THR A 213 -11.02 7.90 24.23
CA THR A 213 -12.28 8.64 24.38
C THR A 213 -12.12 10.15 24.15
N LYS A 214 -10.93 10.71 24.43
CA LYS A 214 -10.60 12.11 24.13
C LYS A 214 -10.28 12.35 22.66
N SER A 215 -9.93 11.31 21.89
CA SER A 215 -9.51 11.44 20.49
C SER A 215 -10.63 11.94 19.57
N GLU A 216 -10.29 12.77 18.60
CA GLU A 216 -11.26 13.28 17.63
C GLU A 216 -11.87 12.16 16.77
N ALA A 217 -11.06 11.14 16.45
CA ALA A 217 -11.50 9.95 15.73
C ALA A 217 -12.61 9.19 16.49
N TYR A 218 -12.51 9.08 17.81
CA TYR A 218 -13.54 8.44 18.64
C TYR A 218 -14.84 9.25 18.65
N LYS A 219 -14.76 10.57 18.85
CA LYS A 219 -15.93 11.46 18.80
C LYS A 219 -16.64 11.39 17.45
N GLU A 220 -15.89 11.41 16.35
CA GLU A 220 -16.45 11.23 15.01
C GLU A 220 -17.12 9.87 14.82
N ALA A 221 -16.54 8.81 15.36
CA ALA A 221 -17.05 7.46 15.22
C ALA A 221 -18.35 7.24 16.01
N ILE A 222 -18.44 7.76 17.24
CA ILE A 222 -19.68 7.78 18.03
C ILE A 222 -20.76 8.60 17.33
N TYR A 223 -20.42 9.79 16.83
CA TYR A 223 -21.36 10.63 16.09
C TYR A 223 -21.98 9.91 14.88
N LYS A 224 -21.18 9.13 14.14
CA LYS A 224 -21.65 8.32 12.99
C LYS A 224 -22.54 7.15 13.41
N LEU A 225 -22.34 6.60 14.61
CA LEU A 225 -23.21 5.54 15.15
C LEU A 225 -24.57 6.09 15.57
N ASP A 226 -24.59 7.26 16.20
CA ASP A 226 -25.83 7.93 16.61
C ASP A 226 -26.62 8.49 15.41
N ASN A 227 -25.94 8.68 14.27
CA ASN A 227 -26.51 9.27 13.05
C ASN A 227 -26.15 8.43 11.81
N PRO A 228 -26.74 7.23 11.64
CA PRO A 228 -26.36 6.26 10.61
C PRO A 228 -26.66 6.72 9.17
N GLU A 229 -27.57 7.68 8.99
CA GLU A 229 -27.86 8.28 7.70
C GLU A 229 -27.19 9.66 7.59
N GLY A 230 -26.07 9.72 6.87
CA GLY A 230 -25.26 10.93 6.69
C GLY A 230 -25.97 12.07 5.95
N LYS A 231 -26.84 12.82 6.64
CA LYS A 231 -27.21 14.18 6.24
C LYS A 231 -26.16 15.15 6.76
N LYS A 232 -25.46 15.83 5.85
CA LYS A 232 -24.77 17.09 6.18
C LYS A 232 -25.80 18.04 6.80
N TYR A 233 -25.54 18.54 8.00
CA TYR A 233 -26.51 19.27 8.79
C TYR A 233 -27.06 20.51 8.06
N THR A 234 -28.37 20.58 7.88
CA THR A 234 -29.13 21.84 7.95
C THR A 234 -29.68 21.94 9.37
N HIS A 235 -29.40 23.05 10.08
CA HIS A 235 -29.92 23.29 11.42
C HIS A 235 -31.44 23.02 11.51
N SER A 236 -31.93 22.49 12.64
CA SER A 236 -33.37 22.37 12.89
C SER A 236 -34.04 23.74 12.80
N GLU A 237 -35.32 23.84 12.43
CA GLU A 237 -36.00 25.15 12.32
C GLU A 237 -35.94 25.92 13.65
N SER A 238 -36.01 25.24 14.79
CA SER A 238 -35.79 25.84 16.12
C SER A 238 -34.35 26.37 16.30
N ALA A 239 -33.33 25.63 15.87
CA ALA A 239 -31.94 26.07 15.94
C ALA A 239 -31.63 27.21 14.94
N LYS A 240 -32.20 27.17 13.72
CA LYS A 240 -32.12 28.27 12.75
C LYS A 240 -32.78 29.53 13.30
N GLU A 241 -33.94 29.39 13.93
CA GLU A 241 -34.66 30.50 14.57
C GLU A 241 -33.86 31.07 15.76
N GLY A 242 -33.19 30.21 16.55
CA GLY A 242 -32.29 30.63 17.62
C GLY A 242 -31.07 31.40 17.12
N ILE A 243 -30.41 30.91 16.07
CA ILE A 243 -29.28 31.58 15.41
C ILE A 243 -29.74 32.90 14.76
N ARG A 244 -30.92 32.91 14.14
CA ARG A 244 -31.53 34.10 13.53
C ARG A 244 -31.84 35.17 14.58
N LYS A 245 -32.46 34.79 15.70
CA LYS A 245 -32.71 35.69 16.83
C LYS A 245 -31.42 36.23 17.44
N ALA A 246 -30.39 35.40 17.58
CA ALA A 246 -29.10 35.80 18.12
C ALA A 246 -28.30 36.76 17.22
N ASN A 247 -28.60 36.79 15.92
CA ASN A 247 -27.93 37.63 14.92
C ASN A 247 -28.75 38.85 14.49
N LEU A 248 -30.04 38.91 14.83
CA LEU A 248 -30.89 40.07 14.56
C LEU A 248 -30.31 41.31 15.27
N GLY A 249 -30.07 42.38 14.52
CA GLY A 249 -29.59 43.66 15.05
C GLY A 249 -28.07 43.82 15.17
N LYS A 250 -27.28 42.76 14.96
CA LYS A 250 -25.81 42.86 14.96
C LYS A 250 -25.31 43.42 13.62
N LYS A 251 -24.73 44.63 13.64
CA LYS A 251 -24.04 45.20 12.46
C LYS A 251 -22.65 44.56 12.33
N LEU A 252 -22.40 43.87 11.22
CA LEU A 252 -21.07 43.36 10.89
C LEU A 252 -20.06 44.50 10.76
N SER A 253 -18.87 44.30 11.34
CA SER A 253 -17.75 45.26 11.24
C SER A 253 -17.26 45.39 9.79
N VAL A 254 -16.65 46.54 9.48
CA VAL A 254 -16.15 46.86 8.14
C VAL A 254 -15.10 45.83 7.68
N GLU A 255 -14.22 45.39 8.58
CA GLU A 255 -13.21 44.36 8.29
C GLU A 255 -13.84 43.00 7.95
N VAL A 256 -14.89 42.58 8.67
CA VAL A 256 -15.54 41.30 8.40
C VAL A 256 -16.26 41.34 7.05
N LYS A 257 -16.85 42.49 6.68
CA LYS A 257 -17.43 42.70 5.34
C LYS A 257 -16.35 42.62 4.24
N GLN A 258 -15.17 43.18 4.48
CA GLN A 258 -14.05 43.09 3.54
C GLN A 258 -13.54 41.66 3.39
N LYS A 259 -13.35 40.92 4.49
CA LYS A 259 -12.92 39.51 4.47
C LYS A 259 -13.93 38.60 3.74
N LEU A 260 -15.23 38.81 3.96
CA LEU A 260 -16.29 38.09 3.24
C LEU A 260 -16.32 38.43 1.75
N SER A 261 -16.01 39.68 1.39
CA SER A 261 -15.91 40.10 -0.01
C SER A 261 -14.71 39.47 -0.72
N LEU A 262 -13.57 39.32 -0.03
CA LEU A 262 -12.34 38.73 -0.57
C LEU A 262 -12.44 37.21 -0.72
N ASN A 263 -13.13 36.52 0.19
CA ASN A 263 -13.31 35.07 0.18
C ASN A 263 -14.52 34.59 -0.64
N SER A 264 -15.20 35.48 -1.35
CA SER A 264 -16.32 35.06 -2.20
C SER A 264 -15.82 34.25 -3.39
N LYS A 265 -16.40 33.06 -3.63
CA LYS A 265 -16.17 32.26 -4.85
C LYS A 265 -16.48 33.02 -6.16
N THR A 266 -17.13 34.19 -6.08
CA THR A 266 -17.44 35.07 -7.21
C THR A 266 -16.45 36.22 -7.41
N ALA A 267 -15.46 36.40 -6.54
CA ALA A 267 -14.43 37.42 -6.72
C ALA A 267 -13.40 36.95 -7.74
N LYS A 268 -13.62 37.28 -9.02
CA LYS A 268 -12.62 37.07 -10.08
C LYS A 268 -11.81 38.34 -10.25
N ALA A 269 -10.48 38.23 -10.21
CA ALA A 269 -9.59 39.34 -10.50
C ALA A 269 -9.70 39.73 -11.99
N VAL A 270 -9.55 41.02 -12.27
CA VAL A 270 -9.77 41.59 -13.61
C VAL A 270 -8.63 42.54 -13.96
N LEU A 271 -8.15 42.45 -15.20
CA LEU A 271 -7.20 43.37 -15.81
C LEU A 271 -7.93 44.31 -16.77
N LEU A 272 -7.68 45.62 -16.65
CA LEU A 272 -8.11 46.63 -17.60
C LEU A 272 -6.90 47.09 -18.42
N ILE A 273 -6.95 46.90 -19.73
CA ILE A 273 -5.89 47.28 -20.67
C ILE A 273 -6.38 48.50 -21.45
N ASN A 274 -5.72 49.65 -21.30
CA ASN A 274 -6.05 50.84 -22.07
C ASN A 274 -5.75 50.61 -23.56
N ASN A 275 -6.71 50.88 -24.44
CA ASN A 275 -6.56 50.59 -25.86
C ASN A 275 -5.53 51.48 -26.57
N GLU A 276 -5.34 52.72 -26.09
CA GLU A 276 -4.45 53.73 -26.66
C GLU A 276 -3.03 53.67 -26.06
N THR A 277 -2.92 53.64 -24.72
CA THR A 277 -1.62 53.68 -24.03
C THR A 277 -1.02 52.30 -23.73
N LYS A 278 -1.80 51.22 -23.89
CA LYS A 278 -1.46 49.84 -23.49
C LYS A 278 -1.14 49.65 -21.99
N GLU A 279 -1.47 50.64 -21.17
CA GLU A 279 -1.34 50.55 -19.72
C GLU A 279 -2.29 49.48 -19.13
N ILE A 280 -1.81 48.71 -18.16
CA ILE A 280 -2.54 47.61 -17.52
C ILE A 280 -2.83 47.98 -16.06
N LEU A 281 -4.11 47.99 -15.69
CA LEU A 281 -4.57 48.18 -14.31
C LEU A 281 -5.16 46.88 -13.77
N GLU A 282 -4.66 46.43 -12.63
CA GLU A 282 -5.10 45.20 -11.97
C GLU A 282 -6.07 45.48 -10.82
N PHE A 283 -7.21 44.78 -10.84
CA PHE A 283 -8.24 44.89 -9.81
C PHE A 283 -8.56 43.52 -9.22
N THR A 284 -8.75 43.49 -7.90
CA THR A 284 -9.10 42.27 -7.15
C THR A 284 -10.51 41.76 -7.42
N SER A 285 -11.37 42.58 -8.04
CA SER A 285 -12.73 42.17 -8.45
C SER A 285 -13.31 43.03 -9.58
N VAL A 286 -14.27 42.46 -10.30
CA VAL A 286 -15.15 43.15 -11.29
C VAL A 286 -15.81 44.39 -10.68
N LEU A 287 -16.17 44.34 -9.39
CA LEU A 287 -16.79 45.47 -8.68
C LEU A 287 -15.80 46.63 -8.46
N ALA A 288 -14.55 46.33 -8.10
CA ALA A 288 -13.52 47.35 -7.94
C ALA A 288 -13.21 48.02 -9.29
N ALA A 289 -13.10 47.24 -10.37
CA ALA A 289 -12.91 47.74 -11.73
C ALA A 289 -14.07 48.64 -12.19
N SER A 290 -15.32 48.22 -11.94
CA SER A 290 -16.51 48.99 -12.38
C SER A 290 -16.65 50.33 -11.65
N LYS A 291 -16.30 50.37 -10.35
CA LYS A 291 -16.22 51.64 -9.60
C LYS A 291 -15.15 52.57 -10.15
N SER A 292 -13.95 52.05 -10.44
CA SER A 292 -12.87 52.88 -10.99
C SER A 292 -13.21 53.46 -12.36
N LEU A 293 -13.98 52.74 -13.18
CA LEU A 293 -14.45 53.21 -14.48
C LEU A 293 -15.74 54.05 -14.39
N GLY A 294 -16.35 54.18 -13.22
CA GLY A 294 -17.63 54.85 -13.03
C GLY A 294 -18.75 54.27 -13.90
N ILE A 295 -18.81 52.94 -14.04
CA ILE A 295 -19.86 52.23 -14.76
C ILE A 295 -20.56 51.22 -13.88
N SER A 296 -21.77 50.80 -14.26
CA SER A 296 -22.48 49.76 -13.51
C SER A 296 -21.78 48.41 -13.65
N ASN A 297 -21.81 47.63 -12.57
CA ASN A 297 -21.20 46.29 -12.53
C ASN A 297 -21.79 45.38 -13.63
N SER A 298 -23.10 45.47 -13.87
CA SER A 298 -23.78 44.72 -14.94
C SER A 298 -23.33 45.11 -16.34
N HIS A 299 -22.97 46.38 -16.57
CA HIS A 299 -22.43 46.83 -17.84
C HIS A 299 -21.03 46.22 -18.06
N LEU A 300 -20.16 46.30 -17.04
CA LEU A 300 -18.81 45.76 -17.10
C LEU A 300 -18.80 44.24 -17.33
N ASP A 301 -19.68 43.50 -16.64
CA ASP A 301 -19.86 42.05 -16.82
C ASP A 301 -20.34 41.69 -18.24
N ARG A 302 -21.18 42.53 -18.85
CA ARG A 302 -21.60 42.35 -20.25
C ARG A 302 -20.45 42.56 -21.23
N CYS A 303 -19.60 43.56 -20.99
CA CYS A 303 -18.40 43.82 -21.79
C CYS A 303 -17.44 42.63 -21.75
N LEU A 304 -17.22 42.11 -20.53
CA LEU A 304 -16.40 40.93 -20.28
C LEU A 304 -16.89 39.70 -21.06
N LYS A 305 -18.20 39.43 -21.02
CA LYS A 305 -18.82 38.29 -21.73
C LYS A 305 -18.84 38.45 -23.24
N SER A 306 -18.97 39.68 -23.73
CA SER A 306 -19.02 39.98 -25.17
C SER A 306 -17.65 40.28 -25.78
N ASN A 307 -16.59 40.28 -24.96
CA ASN A 307 -15.23 40.63 -25.33
C ASN A 307 -15.11 41.99 -26.05
N LYS A 308 -15.99 42.94 -25.68
CA LYS A 308 -16.04 44.28 -26.26
C LYS A 308 -15.34 45.29 -25.37
N PRO A 309 -14.63 46.28 -25.95
CA PRO A 309 -13.99 47.32 -25.17
C PRO A 309 -15.04 48.21 -24.49
N CYS A 310 -14.77 48.61 -23.25
CA CYS A 310 -15.66 49.46 -22.48
C CYS A 310 -14.92 50.67 -21.91
N LYS A 311 -15.43 51.86 -22.25
CA LYS A 311 -14.78 53.17 -21.99
C LYS A 311 -13.30 53.22 -22.39
N GLY A 312 -12.94 52.63 -23.54
CA GLY A 312 -11.56 52.65 -24.05
C GLY A 312 -10.63 51.60 -23.43
N TYR A 313 -11.14 50.70 -22.58
CA TYR A 313 -10.37 49.60 -21.99
C TYR A 313 -10.85 48.24 -22.51
N THR A 314 -9.90 47.35 -22.78
CA THR A 314 -10.13 45.91 -22.97
C THR A 314 -10.04 45.21 -21.61
N ILE A 315 -11.01 44.34 -21.31
CA ILE A 315 -11.19 43.75 -19.98
C ILE A 315 -10.87 42.25 -20.04
N VAL A 316 -9.94 41.78 -19.23
CA VAL A 316 -9.49 40.37 -19.20
C VAL A 316 -9.66 39.79 -17.80
N LEU A 317 -10.23 38.60 -17.69
CA LEU A 317 -10.29 37.84 -16.44
C LEU A 317 -8.92 37.23 -16.13
N LYS A 318 -8.51 37.31 -14.86
CA LYS A 318 -7.37 36.56 -14.32
C LYS A 318 -7.86 35.27 -13.66
#